data_AF-A0A1H1MMK8-F1
#
_entry.id   AF-A0A1H1MMK8-F1
#
_cell.length_a   1.000
_cell.length_b   1.000
_cell.length_c   1.000
_cell.angle_alpha   90.00
_cell.angle_beta   90.00
_cell.angle_gamma   90.00
#
_symmetry.space_group_name_H-M   'P 1'
#
loop_
_entity.id
_entity.type
_entity.pdbx_description
1 polymer ?
#
loop_
_entity_poly.entity_id
_entity_poly.type
_entity_poly.pdbx_seq_one_letter_code
_entity_poly.pdbx_strand_id
1 'polypeptide(L)'
;MMTKTITDQHERKIAQMIRNWSAEHSLEWNAVCLGAQGILGWSKPPTRQALDKKVAIKVAYQTKKKQLRLEKQKIQGIPKPRSTLDAMKKISRLQKENDELREELAKMAEVANRFIHNASLAGLSRERLMAPLPTVREPQQKLRKG
;
A
#
# COMPACT_ATOMS: atom_id res chain seq x y z
N MET A 1 -9.71 11.87 -44.72
CA MET A 1 -8.65 11.97 -43.68
C MET A 1 -9.06 11.12 -42.50
N MET A 2 -8.22 10.21 -42.01
CA MET A 2 -8.54 9.43 -40.80
C MET A 2 -8.42 10.31 -39.55
N THR A 3 -9.52 10.48 -38.83
CA THR A 3 -9.54 11.19 -37.54
C THR A 3 -8.79 10.35 -36.50
N LYS A 4 -7.66 10.87 -36.01
CA LYS A 4 -6.89 10.23 -34.94
C LYS A 4 -7.68 10.30 -33.64
N THR A 5 -8.32 9.20 -33.25
CA THR A 5 -9.21 9.15 -32.08
C THR A 5 -8.57 8.34 -30.95
N ILE A 6 -8.64 8.87 -29.72
CA ILE A 6 -8.24 8.14 -28.51
C ILE A 6 -9.41 7.20 -28.14
N THR A 7 -9.21 5.92 -28.43
CA THR A 7 -10.12 4.84 -28.05
C THR A 7 -10.05 4.57 -26.55
N ASP A 8 -11.04 3.85 -26.02
CA ASP A 8 -11.09 3.49 -24.60
C ASP A 8 -9.91 2.60 -24.19
N GLN A 9 -9.41 1.76 -25.10
CA GLN A 9 -8.22 0.95 -24.86
C GLN A 9 -6.97 1.82 -24.69
N HIS A 10 -6.81 2.85 -25.52
CA HIS A 10 -5.74 3.83 -25.37
C HIS A 10 -5.89 4.60 -24.06
N GLU A 11 -7.10 5.02 -23.73
CA GLU A 11 -7.40 5.73 -22.48
C GLU A 11 -6.99 4.91 -21.24
N ARG A 12 -7.35 3.62 -21.21
CA ARG A 12 -6.97 2.70 -20.13
C ARG A 12 -5.45 2.53 -20.01
N LYS A 13 -4.75 2.32 -21.13
CA LYS A 13 -3.29 2.17 -21.15
C LYS A 13 -2.58 3.44 -20.65
N ILE A 14 -3.02 4.61 -21.10
CA ILE A 14 -2.46 5.90 -20.66
C ILE A 14 -2.76 6.14 -19.18
N ALA A 15 -3.97 5.84 -18.71
CA ALA A 15 -4.32 5.94 -17.29
C ALA A 15 -3.46 5.00 -16.43
N GLN A 16 -3.20 3.77 -16.90
CA GLN A 16 -2.31 2.82 -16.21
C GLN A 16 -0.86 3.31 -16.16
N MET A 17 -0.34 3.84 -17.26
CA MET A 17 0.99 4.48 -17.30
C MET A 17 1.10 5.59 -16.25
N ILE A 18 0.08 6.45 -16.13
CA ILE A 18 0.05 7.53 -15.13
C ILE A 18 -0.02 6.97 -13.70
N ARG A 19 -0.81 5.93 -13.44
CA ARG A 19 -0.89 5.30 -12.10
C ARG A 19 0.46 4.70 -11.68
N ASN A 20 1.20 4.15 -12.62
CA ASN A 20 2.50 3.52 -12.38
C ASN A 20 3.68 4.51 -12.46
N TRP A 21 3.42 5.82 -12.50
CA TRP A 21 4.48 6.82 -12.60
C TRP A 21 5.46 6.75 -11.41
N SER A 22 6.77 6.82 -11.69
CA SER A 22 7.80 6.82 -10.66
C SER A 22 7.77 8.09 -9.82
N ALA A 23 8.08 7.97 -8.52
CA ALA A 23 8.21 9.12 -7.63
C ALA A 23 9.50 9.93 -7.87
N GLU A 24 10.45 9.39 -8.63
CA GLU A 24 11.72 10.02 -8.97
C GLU A 24 11.56 11.19 -9.96
N HIS A 25 10.50 11.16 -10.78
CA HIS A 25 10.26 12.16 -11.82
C HIS A 25 9.02 13.02 -11.54
N SER A 26 9.08 14.29 -11.93
CA SER A 26 7.94 15.20 -11.86
C SER A 26 6.82 14.71 -12.78
N LEU A 27 5.60 14.55 -12.22
CA LEU A 27 4.42 14.20 -13.01
C LEU A 27 3.87 15.44 -13.72
N GLU A 28 4.38 15.70 -14.92
CA GLU A 28 4.01 16.85 -15.76
C GLU A 28 3.25 16.42 -17.00
N TRP A 29 2.32 17.29 -17.45
CA TRP A 29 1.52 17.00 -18.63
C TRP A 29 2.35 16.82 -19.90
N ASN A 30 3.47 17.54 -20.03
CA ASN A 30 4.38 17.36 -21.17
C ASN A 30 4.95 15.94 -21.20
N ALA A 31 5.40 15.43 -20.05
CA ALA A 31 5.90 14.06 -19.94
C ALA A 31 4.81 13.01 -20.21
N VAL A 32 3.58 13.26 -19.73
CA VAL A 32 2.42 12.39 -20.02
C VAL A 32 2.07 12.39 -21.50
N CYS A 33 2.13 13.54 -22.18
CA CYS A 33 1.88 13.64 -23.63
C CYS A 33 2.93 12.87 -24.43
N LEU A 34 4.21 12.98 -24.04
CA LEU A 34 5.30 12.21 -24.66
C LEU A 34 5.11 10.70 -24.45
N GLY A 35 4.81 10.25 -23.24
CA GLY A 35 4.55 8.83 -22.97
C GLY A 35 3.32 8.30 -23.72
N ALA A 36 2.26 9.10 -23.82
CA ALA A 36 1.06 8.76 -24.56
C ALA A 36 1.31 8.64 -26.07
N GLN A 37 2.30 9.35 -26.63
CA GLN A 37 2.68 9.22 -28.03
C GLN A 37 3.05 7.77 -28.39
N GLY A 38 3.87 7.12 -27.55
CA GLY A 38 4.27 5.73 -27.74
C GLY A 38 3.11 4.75 -27.64
N ILE A 39 2.16 4.99 -26.73
CA ILE A 39 0.96 4.15 -26.55
C ILE A 39 -0.01 4.29 -27.73
N LEU A 40 -0.12 5.49 -28.30
CA LEU A 40 -1.02 5.82 -29.40
C LEU A 40 -0.44 5.47 -30.78
N GLY A 41 0.86 5.23 -30.88
CA GLY A 41 1.56 5.00 -32.16
C GLY A 41 1.51 6.21 -33.09
N TRP A 42 1.42 7.43 -32.54
CA TRP A 42 1.28 8.65 -33.34
C TRP A 42 2.64 9.28 -33.64
N SER A 43 2.75 9.89 -34.82
CA SER A 43 3.96 10.64 -35.23
C SER A 43 4.21 11.92 -34.41
N LYS A 44 3.20 12.42 -33.70
CA LYS A 44 3.30 13.59 -32.81
C LYS A 44 2.60 13.30 -31.48
N PRO A 45 3.07 13.86 -30.36
CA PRO A 45 2.39 13.75 -29.08
C PRO A 45 0.94 14.28 -29.13
N PRO A 46 -0.01 13.63 -28.44
CA PRO A 46 -1.32 14.21 -28.19
C PRO A 46 -1.19 15.51 -27.38
N THR A 47 -2.16 16.41 -27.50
CA THR A 47 -2.22 17.61 -26.65
C THR A 47 -2.76 17.27 -25.26
N ARG A 48 -2.34 18.04 -24.26
CA ARG A 48 -2.89 17.95 -22.90
C ARG A 48 -4.43 18.01 -22.91
N GLN A 49 -5.01 18.91 -23.71
CA GLN A 49 -6.46 19.08 -23.78
C GLN A 49 -7.16 17.81 -24.29
N ALA A 50 -6.56 17.08 -25.23
CA ALA A 50 -7.11 15.82 -25.73
C ALA A 50 -7.10 14.73 -24.64
N LEU A 51 -6.05 14.69 -23.81
CA LEU A 51 -5.91 13.74 -22.71
C LEU A 51 -6.78 14.10 -21.49
N ASP A 52 -6.87 15.38 -21.14
CA ASP A 52 -7.60 15.85 -19.95
C ASP A 52 -9.14 15.79 -20.13
N LYS A 53 -9.62 15.79 -21.39
CA LYS A 53 -11.04 15.53 -21.70
C LYS A 53 -11.46 14.09 -21.38
N LYS A 54 -10.50 13.16 -21.27
CA LYS A 54 -10.76 11.74 -20.99
C LYS A 54 -10.78 11.51 -19.48
N VAL A 55 -11.93 11.08 -18.96
CA VAL A 55 -12.19 11.02 -17.51
C VAL A 55 -11.20 10.10 -16.81
N ALA A 56 -10.89 8.92 -17.36
CA ALA A 56 -9.99 7.98 -16.70
C ALA A 56 -8.55 8.50 -16.62
N ILE A 57 -8.09 9.22 -17.65
CA ILE A 57 -6.78 9.87 -17.66
C ILE A 57 -6.72 11.01 -16.66
N LYS A 58 -7.74 11.88 -16.64
CA LYS A 58 -7.85 12.99 -15.69
C LYS A 58 -7.83 12.51 -14.24
N VAL A 59 -8.63 11.50 -13.92
CA VAL A 59 -8.69 10.91 -12.58
C VAL A 59 -7.35 10.26 -12.22
N ALA A 60 -6.72 9.53 -13.14
CA ALA A 60 -5.41 8.92 -12.91
C ALA A 60 -4.34 9.98 -12.60
N TYR A 61 -4.31 11.08 -13.37
CA TYR A 61 -3.37 12.18 -13.17
C TYR A 61 -3.55 12.85 -11.82
N GLN A 62 -4.78 13.23 -11.47
CA GLN A 62 -5.07 13.88 -10.19
C GLN A 62 -4.73 12.97 -8.99
N THR A 63 -5.15 11.71 -9.06
CA THR A 63 -4.90 10.71 -8.01
C THR A 63 -3.40 10.51 -7.80
N LYS A 64 -2.65 10.27 -8.89
CA LYS A 64 -1.21 10.07 -8.79
C LYS A 64 -0.48 11.32 -8.30
N LYS A 65 -0.86 12.51 -8.79
CA LYS A 65 -0.27 13.78 -8.34
C LYS A 65 -0.48 14.01 -6.84
N LYS A 66 -1.67 13.68 -6.32
CA LYS A 66 -1.96 13.72 -4.88
C LYS A 66 -1.10 12.72 -4.11
N GLN A 67 -0.99 11.48 -4.60
CA GLN A 67 -0.15 10.45 -3.99
C GLN A 67 1.32 10.88 -3.90
N LEU A 68 1.90 11.34 -5.01
CA LEU A 68 3.29 11.81 -5.06
C LEU A 68 3.53 13.00 -4.12
N ARG A 69 2.55 13.90 -3.97
CA ARG A 69 2.64 15.00 -3.00
C ARG A 69 2.66 14.48 -1.55
N LEU A 70 1.81 13.52 -1.22
CA LEU A 70 1.76 12.91 0.11
C LEU A 70 3.05 12.13 0.43
N GLU A 71 3.59 11.39 -0.54
CA GLU A 71 4.87 10.69 -0.41
C GLU A 71 6.03 11.68 -0.16
N LYS A 72 6.08 12.78 -0.93
CA LYS A 72 7.06 13.86 -0.70
C LYS A 72 6.91 14.48 0.70
N GLN A 73 5.69 14.73 1.16
CA GLN A 73 5.44 15.27 2.50
C GLN A 73 5.85 14.31 3.61
N LYS A 74 5.59 13.00 3.45
CA LYS A 74 6.06 11.98 4.40
C LYS A 74 7.58 11.99 4.53
N ILE A 75 8.30 12.15 3.42
CA ILE A 75 9.77 12.22 3.42
C ILE A 75 10.28 13.54 4.00
N GLN A 76 9.62 14.66 3.69
CA GLN A 76 9.98 15.98 4.24
C GLN A 76 9.78 16.07 5.76
N GLY A 77 8.80 15.34 6.31
CA GLY A 77 8.57 15.25 7.76
C GLY A 77 9.56 14.37 8.50
N ILE A 78 10.41 13.61 7.80
CA ILE A 78 11.48 12.83 8.42
C ILE A 78 12.68 13.76 8.63
N PRO A 79 13.14 13.98 9.88
CA PRO A 79 14.36 14.71 10.13
C PRO A 79 15.50 14.07 9.33
N LYS A 80 16.13 14.85 8.44
CA LYS A 80 17.30 14.37 7.71
C LYS A 80 18.37 13.96 8.72
N PRO A 81 18.99 12.78 8.56
CA PRO A 81 20.12 12.41 9.40
C PRO A 81 21.21 13.48 9.27
N ARG A 82 21.77 13.92 10.40
CA ARG A 82 22.79 14.97 10.44
C ARG A 82 24.11 14.52 9.80
N SER A 83 24.34 13.20 9.73
CA SER A 83 25.48 12.57 9.08
C SER A 83 25.12 11.18 8.53
N THR A 84 25.96 10.66 7.63
CA THR A 84 25.88 9.27 7.14
C THR A 84 26.03 8.27 8.30
N LEU A 85 26.88 8.57 9.28
CA LEU A 85 27.06 7.75 10.47
C LEU A 85 25.78 7.67 11.31
N ASP A 86 25.05 8.78 11.46
CA ASP A 86 23.76 8.79 12.17
C ASP A 86 22.70 7.98 11.43
N ALA A 87 22.71 8.02 10.10
CA ALA A 87 21.83 7.18 9.29
C ALA A 87 22.14 5.69 9.50
N MET A 88 23.42 5.30 9.45
CA MET A 88 23.85 3.91 9.68
C MET A 88 23.50 3.43 11.09
N LYS A 89 23.73 4.26 12.12
CA LYS A 89 23.32 3.95 13.50
C LYS A 89 21.81 3.74 13.62
N LYS A 90 21.02 4.62 13.00
CA LYS A 90 19.56 4.51 13.01
C LYS A 90 19.08 3.23 12.30
N ILE A 91 19.66 2.91 11.15
CA ILE A 91 19.36 1.67 10.40
C ILE A 91 19.70 0.44 11.24
N SER A 92 20.91 0.39 11.81
CA SER A 92 21.34 -0.72 12.64
C SER A 92 20.43 -0.92 13.86
N ARG A 93 20.01 0.17 14.51
CA ARG A 93 19.05 0.10 15.63
C ARG A 93 17.69 -0.44 15.19
N LEU A 94 17.15 0.07 14.08
CA LEU A 94 15.86 -0.39 13.54
C LEU A 94 15.90 -1.84 13.09
N GLN A 95 17.02 -2.32 12.55
CA GLN A 95 17.22 -3.72 12.20
C GLN A 95 17.20 -4.59 13.46
N LYS A 96 17.95 -4.21 14.50
CA LYS A 96 17.96 -4.91 15.79
C LYS A 96 16.56 -4.97 16.42
N GLU A 97 15.84 -3.85 16.46
CA GLU A 97 14.46 -3.80 16.94
C GLU A 97 13.53 -4.70 16.12
N ASN A 98 13.71 -4.77 14.80
CA ASN A 98 12.92 -5.65 13.94
C ASN A 98 13.20 -7.13 14.20
N ASP A 99 14.46 -7.49 14.38
CA ASP A 99 14.89 -8.86 14.67
C ASP A 99 14.35 -9.30 16.04
N GLU A 100 14.47 -8.46 17.07
CA GLU A 100 13.90 -8.71 18.40
C GLU A 100 12.37 -8.91 18.35
N LEU A 101 11.65 -8.05 17.63
CA LEU A 101 10.20 -8.18 17.44
C LEU A 101 9.81 -9.47 16.70
N ARG A 102 10.61 -9.89 15.72
CA ARG A 102 10.39 -11.13 14.98
C ARG A 102 10.61 -12.36 15.85
N GLU A 103 11.65 -12.36 16.68
CA GLU A 103 11.89 -13.42 17.65
C GLU A 103 10.75 -13.53 18.66
N GLU A 104 10.29 -12.40 19.19
CA GLU A 104 9.18 -12.38 20.15
C GLU A 104 7.88 -12.88 19.52
N LEU A 105 7.58 -12.47 18.28
CA LEU A 105 6.44 -12.95 17.52
C LEU A 105 6.52 -14.47 17.26
N ALA A 106 7.71 -15.00 16.98
CA ALA A 106 7.93 -16.44 16.81
C ALA A 106 7.63 -17.21 18.10
N LYS A 107 8.09 -16.71 19.26
CA LYS A 107 7.78 -17.31 20.57
C LYS A 107 6.29 -17.28 20.87
N MET A 108 5.62 -16.15 20.63
CA MET A 108 4.16 -16.03 20.81
C MET A 108 3.40 -17.01 19.90
N ALA A 109 3.83 -17.17 18.65
CA ALA A 109 3.23 -18.12 17.71
C ALA A 109 3.42 -19.58 18.18
N GLU A 110 4.59 -19.92 18.72
CA GLU A 110 4.83 -21.25 19.30
C GLU A 110 3.88 -21.53 20.47
N VAL A 111 3.76 -20.58 21.40
CA VAL A 111 2.85 -20.70 22.55
C VAL A 111 1.40 -20.83 22.10
N ALA A 112 0.98 -20.03 21.12
CA ALA A 112 -0.36 -20.11 20.55
C ALA A 112 -0.62 -21.49 19.91
N ASN A 113 0.35 -22.04 19.17
CA ASN A 113 0.23 -23.38 18.58
C ASN A 113 0.08 -24.47 19.65
N ARG A 114 0.86 -24.39 20.74
CA ARG A 114 0.73 -25.33 21.87
C ARG A 114 -0.66 -25.25 22.50
N PHE A 115 -1.20 -24.04 22.70
CA PHE A 115 -2.56 -23.87 23.22
C PHE A 115 -3.63 -24.42 22.28
N ILE A 116 -3.54 -24.15 20.99
CA ILE A 116 -4.49 -24.68 19.99
C ILE A 116 -4.45 -26.22 19.98
N HIS A 117 -3.24 -26.81 19.98
CA HIS A 117 -3.07 -28.25 19.99
C HIS A 117 -3.71 -28.89 21.24
N ASN A 118 -3.35 -28.38 22.43
CA ASN A 118 -3.88 -28.90 23.69
C ASN A 118 -5.39 -28.69 23.83
N ALA A 119 -5.91 -27.56 23.35
CA ALA A 119 -7.34 -27.29 23.36
C ALA A 119 -8.12 -28.22 22.41
N SER A 120 -7.55 -28.54 21.24
CA SER A 120 -8.12 -29.51 20.32
C SER A 120 -8.18 -30.90 20.96
N LEU A 121 -7.12 -31.32 21.68
CA LEU A 121 -7.12 -32.60 22.42
C LEU A 121 -8.19 -32.61 23.53
N ALA A 122 -8.46 -31.46 24.15
CA ALA A 122 -9.52 -31.29 25.14
C ALA A 122 -10.93 -31.10 24.54
N GLY A 123 -11.09 -31.21 23.21
CA GLY A 123 -12.37 -31.10 22.52
C GLY A 123 -12.94 -29.68 22.41
N LEU A 124 -12.12 -28.64 22.60
CA LEU A 124 -12.56 -27.26 22.38
C LEU A 124 -12.56 -26.94 20.90
N SER A 125 -13.67 -26.39 20.40
CA SER A 125 -13.76 -25.90 19.04
C SER A 125 -13.02 -24.55 18.88
N ARG A 126 -12.61 -24.25 17.65
CA ARG A 126 -11.95 -22.99 17.31
C ARG A 126 -12.84 -21.78 17.63
N GLU A 127 -14.14 -21.88 17.38
CA GLU A 127 -15.12 -20.83 17.65
C GLU A 127 -15.14 -20.48 19.14
N ARG A 128 -15.07 -21.51 20.01
CA ARG A 128 -15.01 -21.32 21.46
C ARG A 128 -13.69 -20.69 21.92
N LEU A 129 -12.57 -21.07 21.31
CA LEU A 129 -11.25 -20.51 21.62
C LEU A 129 -11.09 -19.04 21.17
N MET A 130 -11.74 -18.67 20.07
CA MET A 130 -11.70 -17.33 19.50
C MET A 130 -12.86 -16.44 19.98
N ALA A 131 -13.69 -16.93 20.90
CA ALA A 131 -14.77 -16.15 21.49
C ALA A 131 -14.19 -14.89 22.17
N PRO A 132 -14.88 -13.75 22.08
CA PRO A 132 -14.41 -12.52 22.72
C PRO A 132 -14.22 -12.75 24.22
N LEU A 133 -13.17 -12.12 24.77
CA LEU A 133 -12.95 -12.15 26.21
C LEU A 133 -14.16 -11.54 26.92
N PRO A 134 -14.68 -12.17 27.98
CA PRO A 134 -15.79 -11.62 28.74
C PRO A 134 -15.40 -10.24 29.26
N THR A 135 -16.25 -9.25 29.01
CA THR A 135 -15.98 -7.90 29.49
C THR A 135 -16.22 -7.84 30.99
N VAL A 136 -15.48 -6.99 31.71
CA VAL A 136 -15.54 -6.85 33.20
C VAL A 136 -16.96 -6.55 33.74
N ARG A 137 -17.93 -6.22 32.87
CA ARG A 137 -19.32 -5.91 33.22
C ARG A 137 -20.31 -7.07 33.08
N GLU A 138 -19.90 -8.23 32.56
CA GLU A 138 -20.78 -9.38 32.45
C GLU A 138 -20.72 -10.24 33.73
N PRO A 139 -21.86 -10.44 34.44
CA PRO A 139 -21.88 -11.37 35.56
C PRO A 139 -21.61 -12.78 35.03
N GLN A 140 -20.58 -13.44 35.59
CA GLN A 140 -20.18 -14.78 35.19
C GLN A 140 -21.36 -15.76 35.32
N GLN A 141 -21.94 -16.16 34.18
CA GLN A 141 -22.85 -17.29 34.16
C GLN A 141 -22.05 -18.54 34.52
N LYS A 142 -22.30 -19.04 35.73
CA LYS A 142 -21.74 -20.28 36.27
C LYS A 142 -21.88 -21.38 35.22
N LEU A 143 -20.76 -21.90 34.73
CA LEU A 143 -20.72 -23.15 33.97
C LEU A 143 -21.42 -24.22 34.82
N ARG A 144 -22.63 -24.64 34.41
CA ARG A 144 -23.28 -25.81 34.99
C ARG A 144 -22.50 -27.02 34.50
N LYS A 145 -21.79 -27.68 35.42
CA LYS A 145 -21.21 -29.01 35.20
C LYS A 145 -22.38 -30.00 35.05
N GLY A 146 -22.46 -30.65 33.90
CA GLY A 146 -23.16 -31.91 33.71
C GLY A 146 -22.16 -33.04 33.76
#